data_AF-A0A6A0AI86-F1
#
_entry.id   AF-A0A6A0AI86-F1
#
_cell.length_a   1.000
_cell.length_b   1.000
_cell.length_c   1.000
_cell.angle_alpha   90.00
_cell.angle_beta   90.00
_cell.angle_gamma   90.00
#
_symmetry.space_group_name_H-M   'P 1'
#
loop_
_entity.id
_entity.type
_entity.pdbx_description
1 polymer ?
#
loop_
_entity_poly.entity_id
_entity_poly.type
_entity_poly.pdbx_seq_one_letter_code
_entity_poly.pdbx_strand_id
1 'polypeptide(L)'
;MTRPSCWWTWLWRPTTRGTTSHQSHFITNLPPDVKVALQDEPIAMENHGKGLAMSAVVENPRLLDFFDVISLSLDKSGNAYVSTLEAIRYPIVATQWHPEKNPFEWTPSLHIPHTDNA
;
A
#
# COMPACT_ATOMS: atom_id res chain seq x y z
N MET A 1 -7.76 18.04 -18.53
CA MET A 1 -8.00 16.73 -17.90
C MET A 1 -6.98 16.55 -16.79
N THR A 2 -7.37 16.84 -15.55
CA THR A 2 -6.53 16.59 -14.37
C THR A 2 -6.46 15.09 -14.16
N ARG A 3 -5.24 14.53 -14.28
CA ARG A 3 -4.99 13.11 -14.05
C ARG A 3 -5.48 12.73 -12.65
N PRO A 4 -6.24 11.64 -12.47
CA PRO A 4 -6.73 11.22 -11.15
C PRO A 4 -5.55 10.98 -10.21
N SER A 5 -5.77 11.26 -8.94
CA SER A 5 -4.78 11.18 -7.86
C SER A 5 -4.24 9.76 -7.70
N CYS A 6 -2.96 9.60 -8.05
CA CYS A 6 -2.10 8.44 -7.75
C CYS A 6 -2.53 7.12 -8.43
N TRP A 7 -1.68 6.68 -9.35
CA TRP A 7 -1.77 5.37 -9.99
C TRP A 7 -0.53 4.60 -9.52
N TRP A 8 -0.68 3.31 -9.27
CA TRP A 8 0.38 2.33 -8.98
C TRP A 8 0.81 2.20 -7.51
N THR A 9 0.13 1.32 -6.77
CA THR A 9 0.78 0.46 -5.77
C THR A 9 1.69 -0.49 -6.53
N TRP A 10 3.02 -0.41 -6.33
CA TRP A 10 3.92 -1.47 -6.77
C TRP A 10 4.11 -2.40 -5.58
N LEU A 11 3.67 -3.66 -5.67
CA LEU A 11 4.34 -4.66 -4.84
C LEU A 11 5.72 -4.95 -5.42
N TRP A 12 6.69 -4.81 -4.52
CA TRP A 12 7.94 -5.55 -4.46
C TRP A 12 9.23 -4.89 -5.00
N ARG A 13 10.00 -4.35 -4.05
CA ARG A 13 11.46 -4.48 -3.92
C ARG A 13 11.76 -4.94 -2.48
N PRO A 14 12.92 -5.57 -2.20
CA PRO A 14 13.11 -6.37 -0.99
C PRO A 14 12.81 -5.54 0.25
N THR A 15 12.17 -6.17 1.26
CA THR A 15 12.04 -5.56 2.58
C THR A 15 13.43 -5.18 3.09
N THR A 16 13.46 -4.29 4.07
CA THR A 16 14.69 -3.86 4.75
C THR A 16 15.51 -5.02 5.35
N ARG A 17 14.94 -6.24 5.45
CA ARG A 17 15.57 -7.45 5.99
C ARG A 17 15.76 -8.58 4.98
N GLY A 18 15.53 -8.34 3.68
CA GLY A 18 15.67 -9.38 2.65
C GLY A 18 14.55 -10.42 2.63
N THR A 19 13.47 -10.20 3.38
CA THR A 19 12.25 -11.01 3.30
C THR A 19 11.41 -10.56 2.10
N THR A 20 10.91 -11.50 1.32
CA THR A 20 10.02 -11.19 0.19
C THR A 20 8.58 -10.98 0.72
N SER A 21 7.70 -10.31 -0.02
CA SER A 21 6.29 -10.14 0.36
C SER A 21 5.57 -11.48 0.59
N HIS A 22 6.15 -12.58 0.12
CA HIS A 22 5.64 -13.94 0.27
C HIS A 22 5.68 -14.43 1.73
N GLN A 23 6.29 -13.68 2.66
CA GLN A 23 6.25 -13.97 4.09
C GLN A 23 5.20 -13.14 4.86
N SER A 24 4.59 -12.14 4.23
CA SER A 24 3.55 -11.32 4.88
C SER A 24 2.31 -12.16 5.18
N HIS A 25 1.81 -12.18 6.41
CA HIS A 25 0.56 -12.88 6.71
C HIS A 25 -0.63 -12.15 6.07
N PHE A 26 -0.61 -10.82 6.04
CA PHE A 26 -1.65 -10.03 5.40
C PHE A 26 -1.79 -10.32 3.89
N ILE A 27 -0.73 -10.08 3.11
CA ILE A 27 -0.81 -10.22 1.65
C ILE A 27 -0.98 -11.68 1.24
N THR A 28 -0.33 -12.65 1.90
CA THR A 28 -0.42 -14.05 1.47
C THR A 28 -1.85 -14.61 1.55
N ASN A 29 -2.65 -14.13 2.50
CA ASN A 29 -4.05 -14.55 2.69
C ASN A 29 -5.06 -13.82 1.81
N LEU A 30 -4.65 -12.84 1.00
CA LEU A 30 -5.53 -12.21 0.02
C LEU A 30 -5.85 -13.17 -1.14
N PRO A 31 -7.06 -13.07 -1.73
CA PRO A 31 -7.42 -13.78 -2.95
C PRO A 31 -6.38 -13.58 -4.06
N PRO A 32 -6.03 -14.62 -4.85
CA PRO A 32 -5.00 -14.52 -5.89
C PRO A 32 -5.23 -13.41 -6.91
N ASP A 33 -6.47 -13.24 -7.35
CA ASP A 33 -6.91 -12.18 -8.26
C ASP A 33 -6.76 -10.80 -7.65
N VAL A 34 -7.14 -10.61 -6.38
CA VAL A 34 -6.94 -9.34 -5.66
C VAL A 34 -5.46 -9.00 -5.51
N LYS A 35 -4.60 -10.00 -5.25
CA LYS A 35 -3.14 -9.78 -5.18
C LYS A 35 -2.57 -9.28 -6.49
N VAL A 36 -3.01 -9.85 -7.61
CA VAL A 36 -2.59 -9.43 -8.96
C VAL A 36 -3.14 -8.04 -9.26
N ALA A 37 -4.43 -7.80 -8.98
CA ALA A 37 -5.05 -6.51 -9.22
C ALA A 37 -4.39 -5.39 -8.39
N LEU A 38 -4.02 -5.63 -7.12
CA LEU A 38 -3.28 -4.65 -6.31
C LEU A 38 -1.89 -4.30 -6.87
N GLN A 39 -1.32 -5.16 -7.72
CA GLN A 39 -0.02 -4.97 -8.38
C GLN A 39 -0.14 -4.24 -9.71
N ASP A 40 -1.11 -4.67 -10.51
CA ASP A 40 -1.19 -4.31 -11.93
C ASP A 40 -2.28 -3.28 -12.21
N GLU A 41 -3.17 -3.03 -11.24
CA GLU A 41 -4.33 -2.18 -11.40
C GLU A 41 -4.44 -1.11 -10.29
N PRO A 42 -5.09 0.02 -10.57
CA PRO A 42 -5.19 1.16 -9.67
C PRO A 42 -6.43 1.03 -8.77
N ILE A 43 -6.51 -0.10 -8.05
CA ILE A 43 -7.66 -0.45 -7.20
C ILE A 43 -7.50 -0.01 -5.75
N ALA A 44 -6.31 0.43 -5.33
CA ALA A 44 -6.09 0.99 -4.00
C ALA A 44 -6.44 2.49 -3.96
N MET A 45 -7.46 2.87 -3.19
CA MET A 45 -7.85 4.28 -3.04
C MET A 45 -6.87 5.03 -2.14
N GLU A 46 -6.15 5.98 -2.73
CA GLU A 46 -5.17 6.83 -2.02
C GLU A 46 -5.69 8.28 -1.90
N ASN A 47 -5.91 8.77 -0.67
CA ASN A 47 -6.36 10.14 -0.41
C ASN A 47 -5.68 10.77 0.82
N HIS A 48 -4.37 10.90 0.74
CA HIS A 48 -3.55 11.53 1.77
C HIS A 48 -2.67 12.64 1.17
N GLY A 49 -2.28 13.58 2.04
CA GLY A 49 -1.38 14.69 1.66
C GLY A 49 0.09 14.44 2.02
N LYS A 50 0.41 13.33 2.70
CA LYS A 50 1.74 12.99 3.20
C LYS A 50 1.90 11.47 3.17
N GLY A 51 3.08 10.99 2.82
CA GLY A 51 3.47 9.58 2.91
C GLY A 51 4.72 9.39 3.76
N LEU A 52 4.89 8.17 4.28
CA LEU A 52 6.09 7.77 5.01
C LEU A 52 7.18 7.36 4.02
N ALA A 53 8.27 8.12 3.93
CA ALA A 53 9.41 7.78 3.09
C ALA A 53 10.14 6.53 3.62
N MET A 54 10.69 5.72 2.71
CA MET A 54 11.46 4.53 3.09
C MET A 54 12.70 4.85 3.92
N SER A 55 13.39 5.97 3.63
CA SER A 55 14.53 6.42 4.42
C SER A 55 14.14 6.65 5.88
N ALA A 56 12.96 7.23 6.14
CA ALA A 56 12.49 7.47 7.50
C ALA A 56 12.22 6.18 8.29
N VAL A 57 11.88 5.07 7.61
CA VAL A 57 11.79 3.74 8.25
C VAL A 57 13.18 3.22 8.59
N VAL A 58 14.10 3.24 7.63
CA VAL A 58 15.46 2.70 7.80
C VAL A 58 16.28 3.48 8.83
N GLU A 59 16.15 4.80 8.85
CA GLU A 59 16.85 5.70 9.77
C GLU A 59 16.27 5.68 11.19
N ASN A 60 15.09 5.07 11.39
CA ASN A 60 14.44 4.95 12.69
C ASN A 60 14.51 3.50 13.19
N PRO A 61 15.44 3.17 14.12
CA PRO A 61 15.60 1.81 14.61
C PRO A 61 14.32 1.20 15.19
N ARG A 62 13.43 2.02 15.79
CA ARG A 62 12.16 1.52 16.35
C ARG A 62 11.19 1.09 15.27
N LEU A 63 11.09 1.83 14.17
CA LEU A 63 10.25 1.43 13.04
C LEU A 63 10.84 0.21 12.34
N LEU A 64 12.15 0.27 12.08
CA LEU A 64 12.90 -0.82 11.45
C LEU A 64 12.81 -2.14 12.23
N ASP A 65 12.78 -2.08 13.57
CA ASP A 65 12.65 -3.25 14.46
C ASP A 65 11.24 -3.73 14.72
N PHE A 66 10.23 -2.92 14.41
CA PHE A 66 8.84 -3.26 14.68
C PHE A 66 8.10 -3.73 13.43
N PHE A 67 8.36 -3.14 12.27
CA PHE A 67 7.61 -3.38 11.04
C PHE A 67 8.46 -3.95 9.92
N ASP A 68 7.86 -4.85 9.15
CA ASP A 68 8.25 -5.15 7.78
C ASP A 68 7.46 -4.26 6.81
N VAL A 69 8.16 -3.72 5.82
CA VAL A 69 7.55 -2.93 4.74
C VAL A 69 7.05 -3.88 3.66
N ILE A 70 5.74 -3.94 3.46
CA ILE A 70 5.11 -4.90 2.57
C ILE A 70 4.96 -4.36 1.14
N SER A 71 4.60 -3.08 1.00
CA SER A 71 4.43 -2.44 -0.31
C SER A 71 4.84 -0.97 -0.29
N LEU A 72 5.19 -0.47 -1.48
CA LEU A 72 5.40 0.94 -1.76
C LEU A 72 4.39 1.42 -2.80
N SER A 73 4.08 2.71 -2.76
CA SER A 73 3.32 3.41 -3.79
C SER A 73 4.11 4.62 -4.26
N LEU A 74 3.76 5.16 -5.43
CA LEU A 74 4.34 6.39 -5.95
C LEU A 74 3.38 7.57 -5.74
N ASP A 75 3.90 8.71 -5.27
CA ASP A 75 3.13 9.95 -5.20
C ASP A 75 2.97 10.61 -6.59
N LYS A 76 2.27 11.74 -6.65
CA LYS A 76 2.03 12.50 -7.90
C LYS A 76 3.31 13.01 -8.57
N SER A 77 4.41 13.09 -7.83
CA SER A 77 5.74 13.51 -8.29
C SER A 77 6.66 12.31 -8.59
N GLY A 78 6.18 11.08 -8.42
CA GLY A 78 6.95 9.86 -8.64
C GLY A 78 7.84 9.45 -7.47
N ASN A 79 7.67 10.02 -6.28
CA ASN A 79 8.43 9.63 -5.10
C ASN A 79 7.80 8.39 -4.45
N ALA A 80 8.63 7.42 -4.08
CA ALA A 80 8.17 6.22 -3.39
C ALA A 80 7.89 6.49 -1.90
N TYR A 81 6.77 5.97 -1.41
CA TYR A 81 6.41 5.96 0.01
C TYR A 81 5.87 4.60 0.43
N VAL A 82 5.94 4.32 1.72
CA VAL A 82 5.40 3.10 2.33
C VAL A 82 3.88 3.11 2.25
N SER A 83 3.30 2.14 1.55
CA SER A 83 1.84 2.01 1.44
C SER A 83 1.24 0.92 2.31
N THR A 84 2.02 -0.11 2.67
CA THR A 84 1.58 -1.15 3.60
C THR A 84 2.74 -1.58 4.50
N LEU A 85 2.46 -1.71 5.80
CA LEU A 85 3.34 -2.25 6.84
C LEU A 85 2.66 -3.41 7.58
N GLU A 86 3.46 -4.35 8.05
CA GLU A 86 3.03 -5.42 8.94
C GLU A 86 4.03 -5.56 10.09
N ALA A 87 3.54 -5.70 11.31
CA ALA A 87 4.41 -5.83 12.47
C ALA A 87 5.05 -7.22 12.53
N ILE A 88 6.34 -7.27 12.84
CA ILE A 88 7.15 -8.51 12.79
C ILE A 88 6.68 -9.55 13.82
N ARG A 89 6.22 -9.08 15.00
CA ARG A 89 5.89 -9.95 16.15
C ARG A 89 4.44 -9.84 16.63
N TYR A 90 3.67 -8.92 16.06
CA TYR A 90 2.32 -8.61 16.53
C TYR A 90 1.34 -8.65 15.37
N PRO A 91 0.06 -9.00 15.60
CA PRO A 91 -0.96 -9.02 14.56
C PRO A 91 -1.45 -7.60 14.25
N ILE A 92 -0.53 -6.74 13.78
CA ILE A 92 -0.79 -5.34 13.46
C ILE A 92 -0.41 -5.14 12.00
N VAL A 93 -1.38 -4.69 11.20
CA VAL A 93 -1.21 -4.31 9.80
C VAL A 93 -1.63 -2.86 9.67
N ALA A 94 -0.90 -2.08 8.87
CA ALA A 94 -1.24 -0.70 8.57
C ALA A 94 -1.19 -0.48 7.05
N THR A 95 -2.26 0.08 6.51
CA THR A 95 -2.34 0.54 5.12
C THR A 95 -2.39 2.07 5.11
N GLN A 96 -1.70 2.68 4.15
CA GLN A 96 -1.83 4.11 3.89
C GLN A 96 -3.05 4.41 3.00
N TRP A 97 -3.42 3.44 2.17
CA TRP A 97 -4.61 3.44 1.32
C TRP A 97 -5.87 3.03 2.10
N HIS A 98 -7.02 3.28 1.47
CA HIS A 98 -8.36 3.16 2.05
C HIS A 98 -9.15 2.00 1.41
N PRO A 99 -8.95 0.74 1.85
CA PRO A 99 -9.71 -0.40 1.33
C PRO A 99 -11.22 -0.27 1.53
N GLU A 100 -11.66 0.45 2.56
CA GLU A 100 -13.08 0.61 2.91
C GLU A 100 -13.86 1.46 1.90
N LYS A 101 -13.18 2.34 1.16
CA LYS A 101 -13.86 3.29 0.28
C LYS A 101 -14.46 2.61 -0.95
N ASN A 102 -13.78 1.58 -1.47
CA ASN A 102 -14.17 0.88 -2.69
C ASN A 102 -15.60 0.32 -2.59
N PRO A 103 -16.00 -0.40 -1.54
CA PRO A 103 -17.38 -0.89 -1.43
C PRO A 103 -18.38 0.13 -0.86
N PHE A 104 -17.93 1.18 -0.14
CA PHE A 104 -18.83 1.96 0.74
C PHE A 104 -18.93 3.46 0.45
N GLU A 105 -18.03 4.07 -0.31
CA GLU A 105 -18.04 5.52 -0.56
C GLU A 105 -18.27 5.89 -2.02
N TRP A 106 -19.39 6.56 -2.29
CA TRP A 106 -19.83 6.89 -3.66
C TRP A 106 -19.77 8.40 -3.95
N THR A 107 -18.81 9.10 -3.36
CA THR A 107 -18.68 10.57 -3.48
C THR A 107 -18.29 10.94 -4.92
N PRO A 108 -19.15 11.60 -5.72
CA PRO A 108 -18.92 11.74 -7.17
C PRO A 108 -17.71 12.61 -7.54
N SER A 109 -17.23 13.46 -6.62
CA SER A 109 -16.06 14.31 -6.83
C SER A 109 -14.73 13.60 -6.56
N LEU A 110 -14.75 12.39 -6.00
CA LEU A 110 -13.56 11.58 -5.74
C LEU A 110 -13.46 10.47 -6.78
N HIS A 111 -12.24 10.16 -7.20
CA HIS A 111 -11.98 9.00 -8.06
C HIS A 111 -11.76 7.79 -7.16
N ILE A 112 -12.85 7.13 -6.76
CA ILE A 112 -12.82 5.91 -5.96
C ILE A 112 -13.04 4.72 -6.91
N PRO A 113 -12.18 3.69 -6.90
CA PRO A 113 -12.37 2.51 -7.72
C PRO A 113 -13.53 1.66 -7.16
N HIS A 114 -14.44 1.28 -8.05
CA HIS A 114 -15.64 0.47 -7.75
C HIS A 114 -15.76 -0.73 -8.71
N THR A 115 -14.64 -1.20 -9.26
CA THR A 115 -14.61 -2.39 -10.12
C THR A 115 -14.80 -3.65 -9.27
N ASP A 116 -15.25 -4.75 -9.87
CA ASP A 116 -15.55 -6.00 -9.15
C ASP A 116 -14.34 -6.59 -8.38
N ASN A 117 -13.12 -6.23 -8.79
CA ASN A 117 -11.86 -6.64 -8.18
C ASN A 117 -11.28 -5.64 -7.16
N ALA A 118 -11.99 -4.53 -6.88
CA ALA A 118 -11.59 -3.47 -5.97
C ALA A 118 -12.26 -3.59 -4.59
#